data_AF-A0A4Y9FGT8-F1
#
_entry.id   AF-A0A4Y9FGT8-F1
#
_cell.length_a   1.000
_cell.length_b   1.000
_cell.length_c   1.000
_cell.angle_alpha   90.00
_cell.angle_beta   90.00
_cell.angle_gamma   90.00
#
_symmetry.space_group_name_H-M   'P 1'
#
loop_
_entity.id
_entity.type
_entity.pdbx_description
1 polymer ?
#
loop_
_entity_poly.entity_id
_entity_poly.type
_entity_poly.pdbx_seq_one_letter_code
_entity_poly.pdbx_strand_id
1 'polypeptide(L)'
;MTGTPTVTDWGTTEEERDFPVKVVIKDETGTPIAEKEITIKVQRDTDGDQDPDVTDPDDDNDGYTDDQEKTANTDPKDPNSKPTAAVGDIDNKTVIEKQPIEAIDVPVTNVPSKGSVEVTGLPDGLTYDPATGKITGTPTVTDWGTTEEERDFPVKVVIKDETGTPIAEKEITIKVQRDTDGDQDPDV
;
A
#
# COMPACT_ATOMS: atom_id res chain seq x y z
N MET A 1 31.76 11.17 -29.30
CA MET A 1 30.80 10.06 -29.50
C MET A 1 29.72 10.26 -28.46
N THR A 2 28.45 10.27 -28.87
CA THR A 2 27.28 10.26 -27.96
C THR A 2 26.58 8.92 -28.18
N GLY A 3 26.23 8.24 -27.10
CA GLY A 3 25.49 6.98 -27.15
C GLY A 3 24.97 6.67 -25.76
N THR A 4 23.78 6.10 -25.68
CA THR A 4 23.21 5.59 -24.44
C THR A 4 23.75 4.17 -24.25
N PRO A 5 24.42 3.86 -23.13
CA PRO A 5 24.82 2.48 -22.85
C PRO A 5 23.55 1.61 -22.72
N THR A 6 23.55 0.44 -23.36
CA THR A 6 22.46 -0.53 -23.26
C THR A 6 22.99 -1.84 -22.71
N VAL A 7 22.29 -2.40 -21.73
CA VAL A 7 22.54 -3.72 -21.15
C VAL A 7 21.27 -4.53 -21.36
N THR A 8 21.38 -5.71 -21.96
CA THR A 8 20.20 -6.52 -22.37
C THR A 8 20.04 -7.82 -21.61
N ASP A 9 21.01 -8.15 -20.75
CA ASP A 9 21.11 -9.41 -20.01
C ASP A 9 21.28 -9.16 -18.51
N TRP A 10 20.44 -8.28 -17.96
CA TRP A 10 20.38 -8.02 -16.52
C TRP A 10 20.04 -9.29 -15.74
N GLY A 11 20.68 -9.48 -14.59
CA GLY A 11 20.21 -10.42 -13.57
C GLY A 11 18.87 -9.98 -13.00
N THR A 12 18.09 -10.94 -12.49
CA THR A 12 16.75 -10.66 -11.96
C THR A 12 16.76 -9.69 -10.78
N THR A 13 17.84 -9.67 -9.98
CA THR A 13 18.02 -8.75 -8.85
C THR A 13 19.12 -7.72 -9.10
N GLU A 14 19.57 -7.56 -10.34
CA GLU A 14 20.66 -6.65 -10.67
C GLU A 14 20.12 -5.24 -10.94
N GLU A 15 20.61 -4.26 -10.19
CA GLU A 15 20.23 -2.84 -10.30
C GLU A 15 21.35 -1.99 -10.94
N GLU A 16 22.59 -2.47 -10.93
CA GLU A 16 23.73 -1.76 -11.52
C GLU A 16 24.83 -2.73 -11.98
N ARG A 17 25.59 -2.31 -13.02
CA ARG A 17 26.71 -3.08 -13.57
C ARG A 17 27.90 -2.18 -13.89
N ASP A 18 29.08 -2.64 -13.50
CA ASP A 18 30.34 -1.99 -13.81
C ASP A 18 30.94 -2.51 -15.13
N PHE A 19 31.34 -1.57 -15.99
CA PHE A 19 31.99 -1.82 -17.27
C PHE A 19 33.40 -1.23 -17.27
N PRO A 20 34.45 -2.06 -17.15
CA PRO A 20 35.83 -1.57 -17.25
C PRO A 20 36.15 -1.20 -18.70
N VAL A 21 36.67 0.01 -18.89
CA VAL A 21 37.13 0.55 -20.16
C VAL A 21 38.61 0.87 -20.07
N LYS A 22 39.40 0.28 -20.96
CA LYS A 22 40.84 0.49 -21.04
C LYS A 22 41.17 1.56 -22.08
N VAL A 23 41.66 2.71 -21.63
CA VAL A 23 42.18 3.78 -22.48
C VAL A 23 43.67 3.52 -22.72
N VAL A 24 44.06 3.38 -24.00
CA VAL A 24 45.45 3.12 -24.39
C VAL A 24 45.96 4.28 -25.23
N ILE A 25 47.04 4.92 -24.76
CA ILE A 25 47.79 5.93 -25.53
C ILE A 25 48.89 5.20 -26.27
N LYS A 26 48.97 5.39 -27.59
CA LYS A 26 49.97 4.77 -28.46
C LYS A 26 50.89 5.85 -29.05
N ASP A 27 52.15 5.50 -29.29
CA ASP A 27 53.07 6.33 -30.06
C ASP A 27 52.79 6.27 -31.58
N GLU A 28 53.59 6.99 -32.38
CA GLU A 28 53.49 7.02 -33.85
C GLU A 28 53.65 5.64 -34.51
N THR A 29 54.25 4.68 -33.81
CA THR A 29 54.45 3.29 -34.29
C THR A 29 53.30 2.36 -33.90
N GLY A 30 52.34 2.85 -33.10
CA GLY A 30 51.23 2.07 -32.58
C GLY A 30 51.55 1.32 -31.28
N THR A 31 52.72 1.54 -30.67
CA THR A 31 53.13 0.91 -29.41
C THR A 31 52.41 1.59 -28.24
N PRO A 32 51.72 0.86 -27.35
CA PRO A 32 51.15 1.42 -26.13
C PRO A 32 52.25 2.07 -25.25
N ILE A 33 52.12 3.36 -24.96
CA ILE A 33 53.04 4.12 -24.11
C ILE A 33 52.41 4.53 -22.77
N ALA A 34 51.08 4.45 -22.65
CA ALA A 34 50.38 4.59 -21.39
C ALA A 34 49.03 3.88 -21.47
N GLU A 35 48.57 3.35 -20.35
CA GLU A 35 47.25 2.72 -20.23
C GLU A 35 46.57 3.25 -18.96
N LYS A 36 45.27 3.50 -19.05
CA LYS A 36 44.44 3.84 -17.91
C LYS A 36 43.13 3.09 -18.00
N GLU A 37 42.80 2.36 -16.94
CA GLU A 37 41.50 1.73 -16.78
C GLU A 37 40.55 2.72 -16.09
N ILE A 38 39.35 2.84 -16.63
CA ILE A 38 38.24 3.58 -16.02
C ILE A 38 37.05 2.63 -15.93
N THR A 39 36.30 2.70 -14.84
CA THR A 39 35.05 1.94 -14.71
C THR A 39 33.89 2.84 -15.03
N ILE A 40 33.02 2.41 -15.95
CA ILE A 40 31.73 3.04 -16.21
C ILE A 40 30.68 2.21 -15.49
N LYS A 41 30.00 2.82 -14.53
CA LYS A 41 28.84 2.21 -13.89
C LYS A 41 27.60 2.54 -14.72
N VAL A 42 26.83 1.52 -15.07
CA VAL A 42 25.50 1.66 -15.68
C VAL A 42 24.48 1.22 -14.64
N GLN A 43 23.48 2.06 -14.40
CA GLN A 43 22.36 1.73 -13.53
C GLN A 43 21.17 1.30 -14.40
N ARG A 44 20.45 0.29 -13.92
CA ARG A 44 19.22 -0.17 -14.52
C ARG A 44 18.12 0.87 -14.27
N ASP A 45 17.19 0.92 -15.21
CA ASP A 45 16.02 1.79 -15.23
C ASP A 45 14.92 0.92 -15.87
N THR A 46 14.15 0.25 -15.01
CA THR A 46 13.24 -0.84 -15.41
C THR A 46 11.97 -0.30 -16.09
N ASP A 47 11.42 0.81 -15.62
CA ASP A 47 10.22 1.44 -16.17
C ASP A 47 10.52 2.54 -17.22
N GLY A 48 11.76 3.04 -17.28
CA GLY A 48 12.22 4.05 -18.23
C GLY A 48 11.90 5.50 -17.82
N ASP A 49 11.62 5.77 -16.55
CA ASP A 49 11.25 7.10 -16.06
C ASP A 49 12.43 8.04 -15.75
N GLN A 50 13.66 7.52 -15.86
CA GLN A 50 14.95 8.19 -15.60
C GLN A 50 15.34 8.30 -14.12
N ASP A 51 14.60 7.68 -13.19
CA ASP A 51 15.07 7.31 -11.86
C ASP A 51 15.63 5.88 -11.93
N PRO A 52 16.92 5.65 -11.63
CA PRO A 52 17.48 4.31 -11.69
C PRO A 52 16.94 3.41 -10.56
N ASP A 53 16.82 2.10 -10.81
CA ASP A 53 16.31 1.08 -9.86
C ASP A 53 16.97 1.13 -8.46
N VAL A 54 18.19 1.65 -8.36
CA VAL A 54 18.89 1.80 -7.07
C VAL A 54 18.30 2.90 -6.17
N THR A 55 17.54 3.83 -6.73
CA THR A 55 16.91 4.96 -6.04
C THR A 55 15.41 5.05 -6.24
N ASP A 56 14.87 4.36 -7.24
CA ASP A 56 13.45 4.23 -7.48
C ASP A 56 12.77 3.34 -6.41
N PRO A 57 11.73 3.83 -5.72
CA PRO A 57 10.96 3.02 -4.78
C PRO A 57 9.92 2.08 -5.42
N ASP A 58 9.67 2.16 -6.73
CA ASP A 58 8.67 1.38 -7.49
C ASP A 58 9.26 1.09 -8.89
N ASP A 59 10.20 0.14 -8.96
CA ASP A 59 11.07 -0.14 -10.11
C ASP A 59 10.33 -0.34 -11.45
N ASP A 60 9.09 -0.85 -11.42
CA ASP A 60 8.27 -1.09 -12.61
C ASP A 60 7.02 -0.18 -12.72
N ASN A 61 6.88 0.73 -11.76
CA ASN A 61 5.87 1.79 -11.69
C ASN A 61 4.43 1.27 -11.84
N ASP A 62 4.20 0.08 -11.30
CA ASP A 62 2.90 -0.60 -11.38
C ASP A 62 1.91 -0.18 -10.28
N GLY A 63 2.39 0.67 -9.37
CA GLY A 63 1.66 1.25 -8.25
C GLY A 63 1.91 0.57 -6.91
N TYR A 64 2.81 -0.41 -6.84
CA TYR A 64 3.26 -1.05 -5.61
C TYR A 64 4.74 -0.79 -5.40
N THR A 65 5.12 -0.41 -4.18
CA THR A 65 6.54 -0.16 -3.91
C THR A 65 7.33 -1.47 -3.87
N ASP A 66 8.60 -1.41 -4.24
CA ASP A 66 9.61 -2.43 -4.05
C ASP A 66 9.53 -3.17 -2.70
N ASP A 67 9.35 -2.41 -1.61
CA ASP A 67 9.29 -2.96 -0.25
C ASP A 67 8.01 -3.77 -0.01
N GLN A 68 6.87 -3.33 -0.54
CA GLN A 68 5.61 -4.07 -0.48
C GLN A 68 5.74 -5.41 -1.22
N GLU A 69 6.35 -5.37 -2.39
CA GLU A 69 6.52 -6.53 -3.25
C GLU A 69 7.53 -7.53 -2.71
N LYS A 70 8.69 -7.06 -2.24
CA LYS A 70 9.68 -7.88 -1.53
C LYS A 70 9.05 -8.56 -0.32
N THR A 71 8.20 -7.84 0.44
CA THR A 71 7.46 -8.40 1.59
C THR A 71 6.43 -9.46 1.15
N ALA A 72 5.75 -9.22 0.03
CA ALA A 72 4.75 -10.12 -0.54
C ALA A 72 5.37 -11.29 -1.35
N ASN A 73 6.68 -11.28 -1.58
CA ASN A 73 7.39 -12.17 -2.50
C ASN A 73 6.89 -12.08 -3.95
N THR A 74 6.58 -10.87 -4.40
CA THR A 74 6.38 -10.54 -5.81
C THR A 74 7.64 -9.93 -6.41
N ASP A 75 7.64 -9.64 -7.71
CA ASP A 75 8.84 -9.25 -8.46
C ASP A 75 8.76 -7.76 -8.77
N PRO A 76 9.55 -6.89 -8.11
CA PRO A 76 9.48 -5.44 -8.29
C PRO A 76 9.81 -4.93 -9.69
N LYS A 77 10.29 -5.82 -10.56
CA LYS A 77 10.73 -5.50 -11.90
C LYS A 77 9.80 -6.07 -12.98
N ASP A 78 8.65 -6.61 -12.59
CA ASP A 78 7.61 -7.12 -13.50
C ASP A 78 6.24 -6.53 -13.14
N PRO A 79 5.70 -5.60 -13.94
CA PRO A 79 4.48 -4.85 -13.61
C PRO A 79 3.20 -5.70 -13.63
N ASN A 80 3.33 -7.01 -13.88
CA ASN A 80 2.26 -8.01 -13.79
C ASN A 80 2.35 -8.86 -12.51
N SER A 81 3.42 -8.72 -11.72
CA SER A 81 3.73 -9.47 -10.52
C SER A 81 3.28 -8.67 -9.29
N LYS A 82 1.97 -8.61 -9.04
CA LYS A 82 1.42 -7.70 -8.01
C LYS A 82 1.16 -8.38 -6.66
N PRO A 83 1.40 -7.69 -5.54
CA PRO A 83 1.03 -8.20 -4.23
C PRO A 83 -0.50 -8.25 -4.10
N THR A 84 -1.00 -9.16 -3.28
CA THR A 84 -2.46 -9.26 -3.02
C THR A 84 -2.86 -8.35 -1.88
N ALA A 85 -3.76 -7.40 -2.14
CA ALA A 85 -4.38 -6.56 -1.13
C ALA A 85 -5.25 -7.40 -0.18
N ALA A 86 -5.24 -7.07 1.11
CA ALA A 86 -6.08 -7.76 2.09
C ALA A 86 -6.54 -6.83 3.21
N VAL A 87 -7.77 -7.05 3.68
CA VAL A 87 -8.27 -6.52 4.94
C VAL A 87 -8.01 -7.58 6.00
N GLY A 88 -7.31 -7.21 7.06
CA GLY A 88 -6.95 -8.10 8.16
C GLY A 88 -8.16 -8.52 9.02
N ASP A 89 -7.89 -9.18 10.13
CA ASP A 89 -8.94 -9.59 11.06
C ASP A 89 -9.52 -8.41 11.84
N ILE A 90 -10.85 -8.33 11.79
CA ILE A 90 -11.66 -7.34 12.48
C ILE A 90 -12.84 -8.11 13.04
N ASP A 91 -12.96 -8.12 14.37
CA ASP A 91 -14.07 -8.78 15.04
C ASP A 91 -15.33 -7.93 14.97
N ASN A 92 -16.49 -8.60 15.03
CA ASN A 92 -17.74 -7.93 15.34
C ASN A 92 -17.64 -7.21 16.69
N LYS A 93 -18.30 -6.06 16.79
CA LYS A 93 -18.28 -5.23 17.99
C LYS A 93 -19.70 -5.03 18.52
N THR A 94 -19.81 -5.02 19.84
CA THR A 94 -21.00 -4.54 20.54
C THR A 94 -20.60 -3.26 21.28
N VAL A 95 -21.36 -2.20 21.08
CA VAL A 95 -21.12 -0.88 21.66
C VAL A 95 -22.42 -0.31 22.21
N ILE A 96 -22.32 0.61 23.16
CA ILE A 96 -23.47 1.27 23.77
C ILE A 96 -23.70 2.61 23.07
N GLU A 97 -24.94 2.92 22.73
CA GLU A 97 -25.34 4.19 22.13
C GLU A 97 -24.91 5.38 23.02
N LYS A 98 -24.62 6.53 22.42
CA LYS A 98 -24.26 7.78 23.10
C LYS A 98 -22.96 7.73 23.91
N GLN A 99 -22.25 6.60 23.92
CA GLN A 99 -20.93 6.46 24.52
C GLN A 99 -19.81 6.50 23.47
N PRO A 100 -18.68 7.18 23.73
CA PRO A 100 -17.50 7.04 22.90
C PRO A 100 -17.04 5.58 22.85
N ILE A 101 -16.74 5.09 21.65
CA ILE A 101 -16.21 3.73 21.49
C ILE A 101 -14.70 3.71 21.73
N GLU A 102 -14.18 2.57 22.18
CA GLU A 102 -12.77 2.27 21.96
C GLU A 102 -12.50 2.24 20.45
N ALA A 103 -11.41 2.87 20.02
CA ALA A 103 -11.06 2.93 18.60
C ALA A 103 -10.89 1.53 18.02
N ILE A 104 -11.57 1.27 16.90
CA ILE A 104 -11.48 -0.02 16.20
C ILE A 104 -10.42 0.12 15.10
N ASP A 105 -9.35 -0.65 15.18
CA ASP A 105 -8.34 -0.73 14.13
C ASP A 105 -8.89 -1.43 12.89
N VAL A 106 -8.58 -0.88 11.72
CA VAL A 106 -8.89 -1.45 10.40
C VAL A 106 -7.55 -1.84 9.74
N PRO A 107 -6.99 -3.01 10.08
CA PRO A 107 -5.74 -3.46 9.51
C PRO A 107 -5.93 -3.76 8.01
N VAL A 108 -5.05 -3.19 7.18
CA VAL A 108 -4.98 -3.45 5.74
C VAL A 108 -3.53 -3.69 5.34
N THR A 109 -3.33 -4.49 4.30
CA THR A 109 -2.01 -4.78 3.74
C THR A 109 -2.02 -4.63 2.22
N ASN A 110 -0.88 -4.26 1.65
CA ASN A 110 -0.67 -4.10 0.20
C ASN A 110 -1.73 -3.21 -0.45
N VAL A 111 -1.98 -2.04 0.15
CA VAL A 111 -2.78 -1.00 -0.49
C VAL A 111 -1.89 -0.36 -1.57
N PRO A 112 -2.35 -0.24 -2.83
CA PRO A 112 -1.58 0.44 -3.87
C PRO A 112 -1.27 1.89 -3.48
N SER A 113 -0.14 2.43 -3.92
CA SER A 113 0.33 3.80 -3.57
C SER A 113 -0.69 4.90 -3.92
N LYS A 114 -1.50 4.69 -4.96
CA LYS A 114 -2.60 5.58 -5.37
C LYS A 114 -4.00 4.99 -5.10
N GLY A 115 -4.06 3.88 -4.37
CA GLY A 115 -5.30 3.23 -3.95
C GLY A 115 -5.96 3.93 -2.76
N SER A 116 -7.05 3.35 -2.28
CA SER A 116 -7.77 3.88 -1.11
C SER A 116 -8.45 2.79 -0.29
N VAL A 117 -8.76 3.13 0.97
CA VAL A 117 -9.59 2.31 1.86
C VAL A 117 -10.88 3.07 2.14
N GLU A 118 -12.00 2.42 1.90
CA GLU A 118 -13.35 2.94 2.16
C GLU A 118 -14.04 2.09 3.22
N VAL A 119 -14.70 2.75 4.18
CA VAL A 119 -15.52 2.10 5.20
C VAL A 119 -16.94 2.67 5.13
N THR A 120 -17.92 1.80 4.91
CA THR A 120 -19.33 2.17 4.73
C THR A 120 -20.23 1.38 5.68
N GLY A 121 -21.47 1.84 5.87
CA GLY A 121 -22.44 1.18 6.76
C GLY A 121 -22.21 1.41 8.26
N LEU A 122 -21.34 2.37 8.61
CA LEU A 122 -21.14 2.78 10.00
C LEU A 122 -22.44 3.32 10.59
N PRO A 123 -22.78 2.98 11.85
CA PRO A 123 -23.80 3.70 12.63
C PRO A 123 -23.53 5.22 12.64
N ASP A 124 -24.60 6.02 12.68
CA ASP A 124 -24.47 7.48 12.78
C ASP A 124 -23.60 7.87 13.98
N GLY A 125 -22.74 8.86 13.82
CA GLY A 125 -21.81 9.33 14.85
C GLY A 125 -20.49 8.57 14.94
N LEU A 126 -20.33 7.47 14.19
CA LEU A 126 -19.03 6.84 13.94
C LEU A 126 -18.41 7.32 12.62
N THR A 127 -17.08 7.40 12.61
CA THR A 127 -16.29 7.81 11.43
C THR A 127 -15.03 6.99 11.30
N TYR A 128 -14.65 6.66 10.07
CA TYR A 128 -13.34 6.08 9.74
C TYR A 128 -12.36 7.19 9.38
N ASP A 129 -11.19 7.19 10.01
CA ASP A 129 -10.08 8.06 9.67
C ASP A 129 -9.02 7.28 8.87
N PRO A 130 -8.87 7.55 7.55
CA PRO A 130 -7.91 6.84 6.71
C PRO A 130 -6.45 7.15 7.08
N ALA A 131 -6.15 8.26 7.75
CA ALA A 131 -4.79 8.60 8.16
C ALA A 131 -4.31 7.74 9.34
N THR A 132 -5.24 7.36 10.23
CA THR A 132 -4.93 6.51 11.39
C THR A 132 -5.37 5.07 11.23
N GLY A 133 -6.20 4.76 10.22
CA GLY A 133 -6.75 3.43 9.98
C GLY A 133 -7.74 3.01 11.08
N LYS A 134 -8.43 3.95 11.71
CA LYS A 134 -9.29 3.69 12.87
C LYS A 134 -10.73 4.16 12.67
N ILE A 135 -11.68 3.38 13.16
CA ILE A 135 -13.06 3.82 13.37
C ILE A 135 -13.16 4.37 14.79
N THR A 136 -13.67 5.60 14.92
CA THR A 136 -13.84 6.30 16.20
C THR A 136 -15.17 7.04 16.21
N GLY A 137 -15.60 7.49 17.39
CA GLY A 137 -16.77 8.35 17.55
C GLY A 137 -17.71 7.87 18.64
N THR A 138 -18.96 8.32 18.55
CA THR A 138 -20.02 8.04 19.49
C THR A 138 -21.27 7.65 18.69
N PRO A 139 -21.72 6.38 18.73
CA PRO A 139 -22.81 5.92 17.89
C PRO A 139 -24.14 6.47 18.39
N THR A 140 -25.03 6.79 17.46
CA THR A 140 -26.38 7.30 17.74
C THR A 140 -27.40 6.60 16.85
N VAL A 141 -28.59 6.33 17.39
CA VAL A 141 -29.71 5.73 16.67
C VAL A 141 -30.97 6.52 17.03
N THR A 142 -31.50 7.27 16.07
CA THR A 142 -32.60 8.20 16.35
C THR A 142 -34.00 7.62 16.18
N ASP A 143 -34.11 6.42 15.60
CA ASP A 143 -35.35 5.79 15.17
C ASP A 143 -35.53 4.38 15.75
N TRP A 144 -35.23 4.21 17.04
CA TRP A 144 -35.49 2.98 17.77
C TRP A 144 -36.97 2.56 17.69
N GLY A 145 -37.21 1.26 17.48
CA GLY A 145 -38.50 0.64 17.73
C GLY A 145 -38.91 0.77 19.20
N THR A 146 -40.21 0.73 19.49
CA THR A 146 -40.73 0.90 20.85
C THR A 146 -40.26 -0.19 21.84
N THR A 147 -39.82 -1.33 21.33
CA THR A 147 -39.30 -2.48 22.10
C THR A 147 -37.94 -2.94 21.56
N GLU A 148 -37.24 -2.08 20.84
CA GLU A 148 -35.90 -2.38 20.30
C GLU A 148 -34.85 -1.89 21.29
N GLU A 149 -33.95 -2.79 21.69
CA GLU A 149 -32.88 -2.56 22.67
C GLU A 149 -31.48 -2.73 22.05
N GLU A 150 -31.39 -3.33 20.85
CA GLU A 150 -30.15 -3.46 20.10
C GLU A 150 -30.40 -3.49 18.59
N ARG A 151 -29.42 -3.00 17.81
CA ARG A 151 -29.47 -2.99 16.35
C ARG A 151 -28.11 -3.34 15.75
N ASP A 152 -28.14 -4.24 14.78
CA ASP A 152 -26.95 -4.65 14.02
C ASP A 152 -26.75 -3.74 12.80
N PHE A 153 -25.56 -3.17 12.68
CA PHE A 153 -25.13 -2.40 11.51
C PHE A 153 -24.07 -3.19 10.73
N PRO A 154 -24.36 -3.63 9.49
CA PRO A 154 -23.36 -4.24 8.63
C PRO A 154 -22.40 -3.16 8.13
N VAL A 155 -21.14 -3.26 8.54
CA VAL A 155 -20.07 -2.34 8.13
C VAL A 155 -19.20 -3.05 7.10
N LYS A 156 -18.98 -2.39 5.97
CA LYS A 156 -18.17 -2.91 4.87
C LYS A 156 -16.89 -2.09 4.73
N VAL A 157 -15.76 -2.77 4.82
CA VAL A 157 -14.42 -2.25 4.53
C VAL A 157 -14.02 -2.70 3.13
N VAL A 158 -13.56 -1.77 2.29
CA VAL A 158 -13.18 -2.03 0.90
C VAL A 158 -11.83 -1.37 0.60
N ILE A 159 -10.89 -2.14 0.06
CA ILE A 159 -9.67 -1.62 -0.56
C ILE A 159 -9.94 -1.45 -2.05
N LYS A 160 -9.58 -0.29 -2.60
CA LYS A 160 -9.71 0.04 -4.02
C LYS A 160 -8.37 0.38 -4.65
N ASP A 161 -8.23 0.06 -5.93
CA ASP A 161 -7.12 0.54 -6.75
C ASP A 161 -7.27 2.03 -7.14
N GLU A 162 -6.31 2.57 -7.91
CA GLU A 162 -6.32 3.97 -8.39
C GLU A 162 -7.57 4.31 -9.21
N THR A 163 -8.18 3.33 -9.89
CA THR A 163 -9.39 3.53 -10.70
C THR A 163 -10.66 3.54 -9.86
N GLY A 164 -10.55 3.21 -8.56
CA GLY A 164 -11.68 3.03 -7.65
C GLY A 164 -12.30 1.63 -7.72
N THR A 165 -11.66 0.67 -8.39
CA THR A 165 -12.14 -0.71 -8.49
C THR A 165 -11.86 -1.44 -7.17
N PRO A 166 -12.86 -2.10 -6.55
CA PRO A 166 -12.66 -2.93 -5.36
C PRO A 166 -11.72 -4.11 -5.64
N ILE A 167 -10.68 -4.27 -4.82
CA ILE A 167 -9.68 -5.34 -4.94
C ILE A 167 -9.61 -6.24 -3.69
N ALA A 168 -10.13 -5.78 -2.55
CA ALA A 168 -10.36 -6.60 -1.36
C ALA A 168 -11.51 -6.01 -0.54
N GLU A 169 -12.27 -6.86 0.14
CA GLU A 169 -13.37 -6.42 1.00
C GLU A 169 -13.55 -7.33 2.21
N LYS A 170 -14.11 -6.76 3.28
CA LYS A 170 -14.52 -7.50 4.48
C LYS A 170 -15.75 -6.84 5.09
N GLU A 171 -16.67 -7.66 5.55
CA GLU A 171 -17.85 -7.21 6.29
C GLU A 171 -17.74 -7.62 7.75
N ILE A 172 -18.08 -6.68 8.63
CA ILE A 172 -18.26 -6.91 10.07
C ILE A 172 -19.62 -6.41 10.50
N THR A 173 -20.02 -6.75 11.72
CA THR A 173 -21.20 -6.17 12.35
C THR A 173 -20.80 -5.31 13.54
N ILE A 174 -21.28 -4.07 13.57
CA ILE A 174 -21.31 -3.25 14.79
C ILE A 174 -22.73 -3.30 15.34
N LYS A 175 -22.92 -3.99 16.45
CA LYS A 175 -24.15 -4.00 17.23
C LYS A 175 -24.16 -2.79 18.16
N VAL A 176 -25.15 -1.91 18.01
CA VAL A 176 -25.38 -0.80 18.93
C VAL A 176 -26.46 -1.21 19.92
N GLN A 177 -26.19 -1.10 21.21
CA GLN A 177 -27.15 -1.31 22.30
C GLN A 177 -27.71 0.04 22.74
N ARG A 178 -29.02 0.11 22.90
CA ARG A 178 -29.74 1.33 23.26
C ARG A 178 -29.43 1.73 24.70
N ASP A 179 -29.28 3.03 24.92
CA ASP A 179 -29.10 3.65 26.24
C ASP A 179 -30.12 4.79 26.36
N THR A 180 -31.32 4.50 26.87
CA THR A 180 -32.42 5.48 26.87
C THR A 180 -32.21 6.57 27.91
N ASP A 181 -31.72 6.23 29.09
CA ASP A 181 -31.60 7.16 30.23
C ASP A 181 -30.22 7.84 30.35
N GLY A 182 -29.25 7.42 29.54
CA GLY A 182 -27.92 8.03 29.45
C GLY A 182 -27.01 7.63 30.61
N ASP A 183 -27.30 6.54 31.30
CA ASP A 183 -26.53 6.08 32.47
C ASP A 183 -25.29 5.23 32.09
N GLN A 184 -25.07 5.04 30.79
CA GLN A 184 -23.98 4.24 30.21
C GLN A 184 -24.18 2.72 30.36
N ASP A 185 -25.33 2.27 30.83
CA ASP A 185 -25.75 0.87 30.84
C ASP A 185 -26.78 0.64 29.70
N PRO A 186 -26.73 -0.51 29.01
CA PRO A 186 -27.66 -0.78 27.93
C PRO A 186 -29.05 -1.18 28.44
N ASP A 187 -30.11 -0.85 27.69
CA ASP A 187 -31.52 -1.15 28.03
C ASP A 187 -31.91 -2.65 27.90
N VAL A 188 -30.96 -3.55 27.64
CA VAL A 188 -31.15 -4.99 27.35
C VAL A 188 -31.16 -5.90 28.59
#